data_AF-I3YIY5-F1
#
_entry.id   AF-I3YIY5-F1
#
_cell.length_a   1.000
_cell.length_b   1.000
_cell.length_c   1.000
_cell.angle_alpha   90.00
_cell.angle_beta   90.00
_cell.angle_gamma   90.00
#
_symmetry.space_group_name_H-M   'P 1'
#
loop_
_entity.id
_entity.type
_entity.pdbx_description
1 polymer ?
#
loop_
_entity_poly.entity_id
_entity_poly.type
_entity_poly.pdbx_seq_one_letter_code
_entity_poly.pdbx_strand_id
1 'polypeptide(L)'
;MGTTMATKFVAWEVPTLEALKGSKVYILREKLNNGGQMNREEKDWLTEKVNSNTYFKSAVPLQGWRFDFSDVLRTFLVCQYGRWTEYKATDKTGLRRYLYGRIDNIVELEK
;
A
#
# COMPACT_ATOMS: atom_id res chain seq x y z
N MET A 1 -17.74 10.40 7.49
CA MET A 1 -16.64 11.27 7.01
C MET A 1 -16.26 10.75 5.62
N GLY A 2 -16.35 11.59 4.59
CA GLY A 2 -16.09 11.14 3.21
C GLY A 2 -14.63 10.74 3.05
N THR A 3 -14.37 9.47 2.72
CA THR A 3 -13.00 8.99 2.51
C THR A 3 -12.45 9.61 1.24
N THR A 4 -11.44 10.46 1.37
CA THR A 4 -10.80 11.13 0.23
C THR A 4 -10.16 10.10 -0.70
N MET A 5 -10.48 10.17 -1.99
CA MET A 5 -9.98 9.21 -2.99
C MET A 5 -8.46 9.30 -3.17
N ALA A 6 -7.93 10.51 -3.37
CA ALA A 6 -6.50 10.76 -3.47
C ALA A 6 -6.21 12.23 -3.15
N THR A 7 -4.96 12.52 -2.79
CA THR A 7 -4.48 13.88 -2.55
C THR A 7 -3.35 14.20 -3.52
N LYS A 8 -3.39 15.34 -4.20
CA LYS A 8 -2.28 15.80 -5.05
C LYS A 8 -1.10 16.15 -4.15
N PHE A 9 0.09 15.59 -4.43
CA PHE A 9 1.29 15.81 -3.60
C PHE A 9 2.41 16.56 -4.33
N VAL A 10 2.25 16.87 -5.61
CA VAL A 10 3.23 17.59 -6.43
C VAL A 10 2.77 19.01 -6.71
N ALA A 11 3.72 19.92 -6.98
CA ALA A 11 3.42 21.33 -7.23
C ALA A 11 2.98 21.62 -8.67
N TRP A 12 3.48 20.85 -9.65
CA TRP A 12 3.19 21.08 -11.08
C TRP A 12 1.80 20.55 -11.50
N GLU A 13 1.38 20.88 -12.72
CA GLU A 13 0.12 20.39 -13.29
C GLU A 13 0.15 18.88 -13.51
N VAL A 14 -0.95 18.22 -13.17
CA VAL A 14 -1.11 16.77 -13.30
C VAL A 14 -2.48 16.46 -13.91
N PRO A 15 -2.66 15.29 -14.52
CA PRO A 15 -3.96 14.87 -15.03
C PRO A 15 -5.03 14.87 -13.94
N THR A 16 -6.28 15.06 -14.36
CA THR A 16 -7.43 15.01 -13.45
C THR A 16 -7.55 13.63 -12.82
N LEU A 17 -8.11 13.57 -11.61
CA LEU A 17 -8.27 12.31 -10.89
C LEU A 17 -9.18 11.32 -11.66
N GLU A 18 -10.11 11.83 -12.46
CA GLU A 18 -11.00 11.04 -13.32
C GLU A 18 -10.26 10.30 -14.44
N ALA A 19 -9.18 10.89 -14.97
CA ALA A 19 -8.34 10.23 -15.97
C ALA A 19 -7.66 8.97 -15.42
N LEU A 20 -7.57 8.84 -14.09
CA LEU A 20 -6.97 7.69 -13.42
C LEU A 20 -7.97 6.58 -13.07
N LYS A 21 -9.26 6.72 -13.40
CA LYS A 21 -10.32 5.73 -13.08
C LYS A 21 -10.02 4.31 -13.54
N GLY A 22 -9.32 4.15 -14.67
CA GLY A 22 -8.92 2.84 -15.19
C GLY A 22 -7.70 2.21 -14.49
N SER A 23 -7.04 2.93 -13.59
CA SER A 23 -5.84 2.43 -12.91
C SER A 23 -6.18 1.50 -11.74
N LYS A 24 -5.35 0.49 -11.52
CA LYS A 24 -5.56 -0.49 -10.45
C LYS A 24 -5.62 0.14 -9.05
N VAL A 25 -4.83 1.19 -8.79
CA VAL A 25 -4.84 1.91 -7.50
C VAL A 25 -6.17 2.63 -7.25
N TYR A 26 -6.73 3.24 -8.29
CA TYR A 26 -8.00 3.97 -8.21
C TYR A 26 -9.14 3.00 -7.92
N ILE A 27 -9.25 1.95 -8.75
CA ILE A 27 -10.30 0.94 -8.61
C ILE A 27 -10.24 0.31 -7.22
N LEU A 28 -9.04 0.02 -6.71
CA LEU A 28 -8.87 -0.54 -5.38
C LEU A 28 -9.31 0.43 -4.27
N ARG A 29 -8.91 1.70 -4.35
CA ARG A 29 -9.30 2.71 -3.35
C ARG A 29 -10.80 2.98 -3.37
N GLU A 30 -11.41 3.04 -4.55
CA GLU A 30 -12.86 3.17 -4.72
C GLU A 30 -13.60 1.99 -4.11
N LYS A 31 -13.15 0.76 -4.40
CA LYS A 31 -13.71 -0.46 -3.81
C LYS A 31 -13.69 -0.43 -2.28
N LEU A 32 -12.57 -0.03 -1.67
CA LEU A 32 -12.43 0.09 -0.22
C LEU A 32 -13.34 1.19 0.36
N ASN A 33 -13.44 2.33 -0.32
CA ASN A 33 -14.34 3.42 0.10
C ASN A 33 -15.81 2.99 0.11
N ASN A 34 -16.18 2.07 -0.79
CA ASN A 34 -17.52 1.49 -0.85
C ASN A 34 -17.73 0.33 0.14
N GLY A 35 -16.77 0.08 1.06
CA GLY A 35 -16.84 -1.01 2.04
C GLY A 35 -16.52 -2.40 1.48
N GLY A 36 -16.00 -2.48 0.25
CA GLY A 36 -15.60 -3.73 -0.37
C GLY A 36 -14.36 -4.34 0.29
N GLN A 37 -14.23 -5.67 0.20
CA GLN A 37 -13.08 -6.40 0.72
C GLN A 37 -12.06 -6.70 -0.38
N MET A 38 -10.77 -6.64 -0.04
CA MET A 38 -9.70 -6.99 -0.96
C MET A 38 -9.58 -8.50 -1.14
N ASN A 39 -9.46 -8.95 -2.39
CA ASN A 39 -9.08 -10.32 -2.71
C ASN A 39 -7.56 -10.54 -2.49
N ARG A 40 -7.09 -11.78 -2.69
CA ARG A 40 -5.67 -12.11 -2.45
C ARG A 40 -4.73 -11.35 -3.38
N GLU A 41 -5.05 -11.25 -4.67
CA GLU A 41 -4.20 -10.56 -5.65
C GLU A 41 -4.09 -9.05 -5.39
N GLU A 42 -5.19 -8.43 -4.94
CA GLU A 42 -5.23 -7.02 -4.55
C GLU A 42 -4.37 -6.77 -3.30
N LYS A 43 -4.46 -7.67 -2.31
CA LYS A 43 -3.65 -7.61 -1.08
C LYS A 43 -2.16 -7.71 -1.35
N ASP A 44 -1.77 -8.64 -2.20
CA ASP A 44 -0.37 -8.86 -2.58
C ASP A 44 0.14 -7.68 -3.41
N TRP A 45 -0.63 -7.24 -4.40
CA TRP A 45 -0.31 -6.08 -5.23
C TRP A 45 -0.15 -4.80 -4.40
N LEU A 46 -1.04 -4.54 -3.44
CA LEU A 46 -0.94 -3.36 -2.58
C LEU A 46 0.31 -3.42 -1.70
N THR A 47 0.60 -4.60 -1.12
CA THR A 47 1.80 -4.81 -0.31
C THR A 47 3.07 -4.56 -1.13
N GLU A 48 3.12 -5.06 -2.36
CA GLU A 48 4.24 -4.80 -3.27
C GLU A 48 4.39 -3.31 -3.58
N LYS A 49 3.31 -2.63 -4.01
CA LYS A 49 3.37 -1.21 -4.41
C LYS A 49 3.71 -0.25 -3.28
N VAL A 50 3.26 -0.55 -2.06
CA VAL A 50 3.58 0.27 -0.89
C VAL A 50 5.05 0.14 -0.49
N ASN A 51 5.64 -1.06 -0.58
CA ASN A 51 7.04 -1.26 -0.18
C ASN A 51 8.05 -1.00 -1.31
N SER A 52 7.62 -0.97 -2.57
CA SER A 52 8.48 -0.70 -3.74
C SER A 52 8.54 0.77 -4.16
N ASN A 53 7.76 1.66 -3.54
CA ASN A 53 7.79 3.08 -3.87
C ASN A 53 8.71 3.87 -2.91
N THR A 54 9.20 5.01 -3.38
CA THR A 54 10.15 5.87 -2.66
C THR A 54 9.48 7.00 -1.87
N TYR A 55 8.21 7.30 -2.14
CA TYR A 55 7.55 8.50 -1.62
C TYR A 55 6.85 8.28 -0.28
N PHE A 56 6.17 7.15 -0.11
CA PHE A 56 5.26 6.93 1.01
C PHE A 56 5.33 5.50 1.53
N LYS A 57 5.18 5.35 2.84
CA LYS A 57 5.13 4.05 3.52
C LYS A 57 3.70 3.51 3.68
N SER A 58 2.67 4.32 3.48
CA SER A 58 1.26 3.92 3.67
C SER A 58 0.36 4.24 2.48
N ALA A 59 0.95 4.61 1.35
CA ALA A 59 0.21 5.10 0.20
C ALA A 59 0.88 4.67 -1.10
N VAL A 60 0.10 4.65 -2.18
CA VAL A 60 0.60 4.38 -3.54
C VAL A 60 0.54 5.68 -4.35
N PRO A 61 1.68 6.18 -4.84
CA PRO A 61 1.69 7.34 -5.72
C PRO A 61 1.36 6.95 -7.17
N LEU A 62 0.58 7.78 -7.86
CA LEU A 62 0.33 7.66 -9.30
C LEU A 62 0.14 9.04 -9.94
N GLN A 63 0.98 9.39 -10.92
CA GLN A 63 0.89 10.66 -11.67
C GLN A 63 0.70 11.92 -10.78
N GLY A 64 1.45 12.00 -9.68
CA GLY A 64 1.39 13.13 -8.75
C GLY A 64 0.21 13.12 -7.76
N TRP A 65 -0.59 12.05 -7.77
CA TRP A 65 -1.62 11.77 -6.78
C TRP A 65 -1.15 10.73 -5.76
N ARG A 66 -1.53 10.91 -4.49
CA ARG A 66 -1.30 9.98 -3.39
C ARG A 66 -2.60 9.30 -3.04
N PHE A 67 -2.65 7.98 -3.23
CA PHE A 67 -3.76 7.14 -2.77
C PHE A 67 -3.40 6.53 -1.41
N ASP A 68 -4.08 6.97 -0.35
CA ASP A 68 -3.79 6.53 1.01
C ASP A 68 -4.46 5.19 1.33
N PHE A 69 -3.73 4.30 2.00
CA PHE A 69 -4.18 2.98 2.43
C PHE A 69 -3.83 2.71 3.90
N SER A 70 -3.63 3.77 4.70
CA SER A 70 -3.26 3.64 6.12
C SER A 70 -4.33 2.92 6.95
N ASP A 71 -5.59 2.97 6.50
CA ASP A 71 -6.74 2.28 7.06
C ASP A 71 -6.61 0.75 6.98
N VAL A 72 -6.06 0.23 5.88
CA VAL A 72 -5.98 -1.23 5.63
C VAL A 72 -4.61 -1.83 5.91
N LEU A 73 -3.55 -1.01 5.95
CA LEU A 73 -2.18 -1.48 6.16
C LEU A 73 -1.86 -1.68 7.64
N ARG A 74 -1.07 -2.72 7.92
CA ARG A 74 -0.44 -3.05 9.20
C ARG A 74 1.07 -2.88 9.10
N THR A 75 1.73 -2.70 10.25
CA THR A 75 3.18 -2.52 10.32
C THR A 75 3.84 -3.80 10.79
N PHE A 76 4.90 -4.21 10.10
CA PHE A 76 5.66 -5.40 10.44
C PHE A 76 7.15 -5.08 10.54
N LEU A 77 7.80 -5.61 11.58
CA LEU A 77 9.25 -5.69 11.67
C LEU A 77 9.69 -7.06 11.20
N VAL A 78 10.58 -7.09 10.21
CA VAL A 78 11.12 -8.33 9.67
C VAL A 78 12.61 -8.40 9.89
N CYS A 79 13.07 -9.52 10.44
CA CYS A 79 14.49 -9.87 10.54
C CYS A 79 14.87 -10.81 9.41
N GLN A 80 15.78 -10.37 8.55
CA GLN A 80 16.44 -11.21 7.54
C GLN A 80 17.95 -11.03 7.64
N TYR A 81 18.68 -12.13 7.76
CA TYR A 81 20.14 -12.14 7.79
C TYR A 81 20.71 -11.24 8.91
N GLY A 82 20.04 -11.25 10.08
CA GLY A 82 20.43 -10.45 11.24
C GLY A 82 20.07 -8.96 11.17
N ARG A 83 19.38 -8.49 10.12
CA ARG A 83 18.93 -7.10 9.98
C ARG A 83 17.43 -6.97 10.14
N TRP A 84 17.01 -6.04 10.99
CA TRP A 84 15.61 -5.64 11.14
C TRP A 84 15.24 -4.52 10.16
N THR A 85 14.11 -4.70 9.47
CA THR A 85 13.56 -3.70 8.54
C THR A 85 12.04 -3.59 8.74
N GLU A 86 11.52 -2.36 8.72
CA GLU A 86 10.09 -2.09 8.78
C GLU A 86 9.45 -2.21 7.39
N TYR A 87 8.33 -2.92 7.34
CA TYR A 87 7.47 -3.07 6.16
C TYR A 87 6.02 -2.78 6.51
N LYS A 88 5.25 -2.35 5.49
CA LYS A 88 3.82 -2.12 5.61
C LYS A 88 3.09 -3.08 4.67
N ALA A 89 2.20 -3.90 5.20
CA ALA A 89 1.52 -4.93 4.42
C ALA A 89 0.06 -5.06 4.83
N THR A 90 -0.75 -5.65 3.96
CA THR A 90 -2.16 -5.94 4.26
C THR A 90 -2.31 -7.10 5.24
N ASP A 91 -1.45 -8.11 5.12
CA ASP A 91 -1.33 -9.23 6.04
C ASP A 91 0.08 -9.86 5.97
N LYS A 92 0.38 -10.76 6.92
CA LYS A 92 1.65 -11.49 6.99
C LYS A 92 1.92 -12.35 5.75
N THR A 93 0.88 -12.81 5.07
CA THR A 93 1.00 -13.62 3.85
C THR A 93 1.47 -12.78 2.68
N GLY A 94 0.89 -11.60 2.47
CA GLY A 94 1.34 -10.65 1.44
C GLY A 94 2.78 -10.22 1.67
N LEU A 95 3.17 -10.00 2.94
CA LEU A 95 4.56 -9.68 3.29
C LEU A 95 5.52 -10.82 2.94
N ARG A 96 5.19 -12.07 3.27
CA ARG A 96 6.00 -13.24 2.91
C ARG A 96 6.07 -13.49 1.40
N ARG A 97 5.06 -13.08 0.63
CA ARG A 97 5.09 -13.16 -0.84
C ARG A 97 5.96 -12.08 -1.46
N TYR A 98 5.95 -10.88 -0.87
CA TYR A 98 6.78 -9.77 -1.30
C TYR A 98 8.27 -9.98 -0.98
N LEU A 99 8.57 -10.51 0.21
CA LEU A 99 9.94 -10.77 0.65
C LEU A 99 10.47 -12.09 0.08
N TYR A 100 11.70 -12.04 -0.40
CA TYR A 100 12.41 -13.21 -0.91
C TYR A 100 13.43 -13.72 0.11
N GLY A 101 13.71 -15.02 0.05
CA GLY A 101 14.74 -15.66 0.87
C GLY A 101 14.27 -16.07 2.27
N ARG A 102 15.24 -16.46 3.10
CA ARG A 102 14.97 -16.92 4.47
C ARG A 102 14.58 -15.73 5.33
N ILE A 103 13.52 -15.91 6.12
CA ILE A 103 13.06 -14.94 7.11
C ILE A 103 13.27 -15.55 8.48
N ASP A 104 14.03 -14.85 9.32
CA ASP A 104 14.35 -15.32 10.67
C ASP A 104 13.18 -15.05 11.61
N ASN A 105 12.65 -13.81 11.58
CA ASN A 105 11.52 -13.41 12.42
C ASN A 105 10.62 -12.39 11.71
N ILE A 106 9.32 -12.42 12.05
CA ILE A 106 8.34 -11.40 11.66
C ILE A 106 7.50 -11.06 12.88
N VAL A 107 7.49 -9.79 13.26
CA VAL A 107 6.68 -9.24 14.35
C VAL A 107 5.68 -8.24 13.76
N GLU A 108 4.41 -8.38 14.09
CA GLU A 108 3.38 -7.37 13.80
C GLU A 108 3.37 -6.35 14.94
N LEU A 109 3.40 -5.06 14.60
CA LEU A 109 3.27 -3.99 15.59
C LEU A 109 1.78 -3.63 15.72
N GLU A 110 1.29 -3.58 16.95
CA GLU A 110 -0.05 -3.09 17.25
C GLU A 110 -0.15 -1.59 16.92
N LYS A 111 -1.35 -1.17 16.51
CA LYS A 111 -1.66 0.21 16.14
C LYS A 111 -2.10 1.01 17.36
#